data_AF-A0A537UDP3-F1
#
_entry.id   AF-A0A537UDP3-F1
#
_cell.length_a   1.000
_cell.length_b   1.000
_cell.length_c   1.000
_cell.angle_alpha   90.00
_cell.angle_beta   90.00
_cell.angle_gamma   90.00
#
_symmetry.space_group_name_H-M   'P 1'
#
loop_
_entity.id
_entity.type
_entity.pdbx_description
1 polymer ?
#
loop_
_entity_poly.entity_id
_entity_poly.type
_entity_poly.pdbx_seq_one_letter_code
_entity_poly.pdbx_strand_id
1 'polypeptide(L)' 'MRIERRYTQEGQSPYADIAFRLTESEIRNPDGSVVFHADDVEVPSFWSQVAADVLAQKYFRKAGVPARLKKVEEE' A
#
# COMPACT_ATOMS: atom_id res chain seq x y z
N MET A 1 30.12 14.15 -5.87
CA MET A 1 29.55 12.87 -6.34
C MET A 1 28.43 13.19 -7.33
N ARG A 2 28.50 12.71 -8.58
CA ARG A 2 27.46 12.93 -9.61
C ARG A 2 26.72 11.62 -9.83
N ILE A 3 25.41 11.60 -9.58
CA ILE A 3 24.55 10.45 -9.86
C ILE A 3 23.80 10.75 -11.16
N GLU A 4 23.99 9.92 -12.18
CA GLU A 4 23.27 10.05 -13.44
C GLU A 4 21.88 9.40 -13.35
N ARG A 5 20.87 10.10 -13.87
CA ARG A 5 19.50 9.58 -13.96
C ARG A 5 19.38 8.67 -15.19
N ARG A 6 18.68 7.53 -15.02
CA ARG A 6 18.45 6.54 -16.10
C ARG A 6 16.98 6.45 -16.50
N TYR A 7 16.07 6.48 -15.51
CA TYR A 7 14.63 6.26 -15.69
C TYR A 7 13.79 7.41 -15.12
N THR A 8 14.42 8.51 -14.73
CA THR A 8 13.76 9.66 -14.11
C THR A 8 14.22 10.94 -14.78
N GLN A 9 13.36 11.95 -14.77
CA GLN A 9 13.68 13.29 -15.24
C GLN A 9 13.87 14.23 -14.05
N GLU A 10 14.69 15.25 -14.21
CA GLU A 10 14.84 16.29 -13.20
C GLU A 10 13.55 17.10 -13.07
N GLY A 11 13.17 17.45 -11.85
CA GLY A 11 11.94 18.23 -11.58
C GLY A 11 10.63 17.44 -11.74
N GLN A 12 10.67 16.16 -12.10
CA GLN A 12 9.49 15.31 -12.24
C GLN A 12 9.44 14.22 -11.16
N SER A 13 8.22 13.86 -10.76
CA SER A 13 8.00 12.69 -9.90
C SER A 13 8.42 11.43 -10.66
N PRO A 14 9.09 10.46 -10.00
CA PRO A 14 9.38 9.16 -10.61
C PRO A 14 8.10 8.37 -10.97
N TYR A 15 6.95 8.77 -10.44
CA TYR A 15 5.65 8.15 -10.71
C TYR A 15 4.81 8.94 -11.73
N ALA A 16 5.33 10.04 -12.30
CA ALA A 16 4.57 10.94 -13.16
C ALA A 16 3.94 10.25 -14.38
N ASP A 17 4.63 9.24 -14.94
CA ASP A 17 4.18 8.49 -16.12
C ASP A 17 3.34 7.24 -15.77
N ILE A 18 3.09 6.99 -14.48
CA ILE A 18 2.26 5.87 -14.02
C ILE A 18 0.86 6.39 -13.75
N ALA A 19 -0.12 5.89 -14.50
CA ALA A 19 -1.52 6.14 -14.19
C ALA A 19 -1.95 5.33 -12.96
N PHE A 20 -2.56 5.99 -11.98
CA PHE A 20 -3.12 5.35 -10.79
C PHE A 20 -4.65 5.34 -10.84
N ARG A 21 -5.24 4.36 -10.15
CA ARG A 21 -6.68 4.27 -9.90
C ARG A 21 -6.91 4.00 -8.42
N LEU A 22 -8.03 4.49 -7.90
CA LEU A 22 -8.55 4.09 -6.60
C LEU A 22 -9.27 2.75 -6.72
N THR A 23 -9.17 1.95 -5.66
CA THR A 23 -9.86 0.67 -5.55
C THR A 23 -10.18 0.38 -4.09
N GLU A 24 -11.20 -0.43 -3.88
CA GLU A 24 -11.53 -1.00 -2.57
C GLU A 24 -10.83 -2.36 -2.43
N SER A 25 -10.43 -2.72 -1.22
CA SER A 25 -9.97 -4.07 -0.89
C SER A 25 -10.70 -4.59 0.36
N GLU A 26 -11.37 -5.73 0.20
CA GLU A 26 -12.15 -6.35 1.25
C GLU A 26 -11.76 -7.83 1.38
N ILE A 27 -11.42 -8.24 2.60
CA ILE A 27 -11.06 -9.63 2.93
C ILE A 27 -12.16 -10.17 3.83
N ARG A 28 -12.81 -11.26 3.40
CA ARG A 28 -13.88 -11.92 4.16
C ARG A 28 -13.48 -13.31 4.65
N ASN A 29 -14.08 -13.74 5.75
CA ASN A 29 -14.09 -15.12 6.20
C ASN A 29 -15.03 -15.97 5.32
N PRO A 30 -14.93 -17.31 5.38
CA PRO A 30 -15.85 -18.21 4.67
C PRO A 30 -17.33 -18.03 5.05
N ASP A 31 -17.61 -17.54 6.25
CA ASP A 31 -18.97 -17.21 6.73
C ASP A 31 -19.49 -15.85 6.23
N GLY A 32 -18.69 -15.12 5.45
CA GLY A 32 -19.02 -13.82 4.88
C GLY A 32 -18.67 -12.61 5.77
N SER A 33 -18.22 -12.83 7.01
CA SER A 33 -17.82 -11.73 7.91
C SER A 33 -16.54 -11.04 7.41
N VAL A 34 -16.48 -9.72 7.56
CA VAL A 34 -15.36 -8.90 7.07
C VAL A 34 -14.19 -8.97 8.06
N VAL A 35 -13.03 -9.40 7.58
CA VAL A 35 -11.76 -9.46 8.34
C VAL A 35 -10.97 -8.16 8.20
N PHE A 36 -11.04 -7.54 7.03
CA PHE A 36 -10.35 -6.31 6.71
C PHE A 36 -11.07 -5.61 5.57
N HIS A 37 -11.13 -4.29 5.64
CA HIS A 37 -11.71 -3.43 4.63
C HIS A 37 -10.86 -2.17 4.52
N ALA A 38 -10.54 -1.78 3.30
CA ALA A 38 -9.83 -0.54 2.99
C ALA A 38 -10.42 0.09 1.73
N ASP A 39 -10.95 1.30 1.90
CA ASP A 39 -11.37 2.18 0.83
C ASP A 39 -10.18 2.97 0.28
N ASP A 40 -10.36 3.53 -0.93
CA ASP A 40 -9.45 4.49 -1.55
C ASP A 40 -7.98 4.03 -1.65
N VAL A 41 -7.76 2.73 -1.89
CA VAL A 41 -6.43 2.17 -2.14
C VAL A 41 -5.98 2.60 -3.53
N GLU A 42 -4.99 3.50 -3.58
CA GLU A 42 -4.40 3.97 -4.83
C GLU A 42 -3.35 2.98 -5.34
N VAL A 43 -3.58 2.43 -6.54
CA VAL A 43 -2.69 1.45 -7.18
C VAL A 43 -2.48 1.78 -8.65
N PRO A 44 -1.37 1.34 -9.28
CA PRO A 44 -1.21 1.49 -10.72
C PRO A 44 -2.40 0.89 -11.46
N SER A 45 -2.91 1.61 -12.45
CA SER A 45 -4.16 1.28 -13.14
C SER A 45 -4.13 -0.10 -13.82
N PHE A 46 -2.95 -0.57 -14.23
CA PHE A 46 -2.74 -1.87 -14.86
C PHE A 46 -2.69 -3.05 -13.86
N TRP A 47 -2.72 -2.79 -12.55
CA TRP A 47 -2.79 -3.87 -11.56
C TRP A 47 -4.18 -4.51 -11.52
N SER A 48 -4.17 -5.85 -11.47
CA SER A 48 -5.38 -6.61 -11.19
C SER A 48 -5.88 -6.35 -9.77
N GLN A 49 -7.16 -6.64 -9.52
CA GLN A 49 -7.73 -6.55 -8.17
C GLN A 49 -6.96 -7.42 -7.17
N VAL A 50 -6.57 -8.64 -7.57
CA VAL A 50 -5.76 -9.55 -6.75
C VAL A 50 -4.42 -8.92 -6.33
N ALA A 51 -3.76 -8.18 -7.22
CA ALA A 51 -2.51 -7.50 -6.87
C ALA A 51 -2.73 -6.36 -5.85
N ALA A 52 -3.83 -5.61 -5.99
CA ALA A 52 -4.22 -4.60 -5.01
C ALA A 52 -4.55 -5.22 -3.65
N ASP A 53 -5.28 -6.35 -3.64
CA ASP A 53 -5.63 -7.07 -2.41
C ASP A 53 -4.40 -7.63 -1.69
N VAL A 54 -3.41 -8.15 -2.43
CA VAL A 54 -2.12 -8.58 -1.85
C VAL A 54 -1.40 -7.40 -1.18
N LEU A 55 -1.35 -6.24 -1.84
CA LEU A 55 -0.77 -5.03 -1.24
C LEU A 55 -1.50 -4.63 0.04
N ALA A 56 -2.83 -4.57 0.00
CA ALA A 56 -3.65 -4.18 1.14
C ALA A 56 -3.49 -5.17 2.31
N GLN A 57 -3.50 -6.48 2.03
CA GLN A 57 -3.29 -7.52 3.03
C GLN A 57 -1.90 -7.47 3.68
N LYS A 58 -0.84 -7.17 2.91
CA LYS A 58 0.54 -7.20 3.40
C LYS A 58 0.96 -5.93 4.11
N TYR A 59 0.50 -4.77 3.63
CA TYR A 59 1.02 -3.48 4.08
C TYR A 59 0.00 -2.62 4.81
N PHE A 60 -1.30 -2.73 4.51
CA PHE A 60 -2.33 -1.89 5.13
C PHE A 60 -3.06 -2.60 6.28
N ARG A 61 -3.18 -3.92 6.20
CA ARG A 61 -3.71 -4.73 7.29
C ARG A 61 -2.72 -4.72 8.47
N LYS A 62 -2.98 -3.88 9.45
CA LYS A 62 -2.22 -3.75 10.71
C LYS A 62 -2.45 -4.89 11.70
N ALA A 63 -2.68 -6.11 11.21
CA ALA A 63 -2.86 -7.28 12.08
C ALA A 63 -1.59 -7.53 12.89
N GLY A 64 -1.69 -7.48 14.22
CA GLY A 64 -0.56 -7.66 15.14
C GLY A 64 0.26 -6.39 15.43
N VAL A 65 -0.06 -5.25 14.80
CA VAL A 65 0.55 -3.96 15.16
C VAL A 65 -0.20 -3.38 16.37
N PRO A 66 0.47 -3.11 17.51
CA PRO A 66 -0.20 -2.52 18.66
C PRO A 66 -0.79 -1.15 18.34
N ALA A 67 -2.04 -0.92 18.75
CA ALA A 67 -2.70 0.38 18.56
C ALA A 67 -2.07 1.50 19.42
N ARG A 68 -1.30 1.13 20.44
CA ARG A 68 -0.65 2.06 21.38
C ARG A 68 0.75 1.57 21.70
N LEU A 69 1.70 2.50 21.74
CA LEU A 69 3.06 2.23 22.14
C LEU A 69 3.22 2.40 23.65
N LYS A 70 4.10 1.61 24.26
CA LYS A 70 4.58 1.80 25.63
C LYS A 70 6.01 2.31 25.56
N LYS A 71 6.31 3.43 26.23
CA LYS A 71 7.68 3.94 26.31
C LYS A 71 8.55 2.94 27.08
N VAL A 72 9.75 2.68 26.57
CA VAL A 72 10.80 1.86 27.18
C VAL A 72 12.09 2.68 27.18
N GLU A 73 12.97 2.41 28.14
CA GLU A 73 14.30 3.03 28.22
C GLU A 73 15.18 2.46 27.09
N GLU A 74 15.95 3.30 26.40
CA GLU A 74 16.90 2.88 25.36
C GLU A 74 18.18 2.32 26.03
N GLU A 75 18.76 1.25 25.48
CA GLU A 75 20.02 0.63 25.95
C GLU A 75 21.28 1.39 25.50
#